data_AF-A0A8S1FES6-F1
#
_entry.id   AF-A0A8S1FES6-F1
#
_cell.length_a   1.000
_cell.length_b   1.000
_cell.length_c   1.000
_cell.angle_alpha   90.00
_cell.angle_beta   90.00
_cell.angle_gamma   90.00
#
_symmetry.space_group_name_H-M   'P 1'
#
loop_
_entity.id
_entity.type
_entity.pdbx_description
1 polymer ?
#
loop_
_entity_poly.entity_id
_entity_poly.type
_entity_poly.pdbx_seq_one_letter_code
_entity_poly.pdbx_strand_id
1 'polypeptide(L)'
;MTSNEKGDPRKIYILRVASYLLGLNITEEKLKNTQPLESFVDSNTNLLVISRSDQKVDLSNKMKSSSPSSNILRVAFYKNQSVSLNNDNYKSIVNVISANGALNHVFLKSVQNVFGKELSEGSNRQLIAAVNELEESLLATVDSSEGKRRLIMGN
;
A
#
# COMPACT_ATOMS: atom_id res chain seq x y z
N MET A 1 -7.30 0.75 -41.35
CA MET A 1 -6.03 0.54 -40.64
C MET A 1 -6.06 1.42 -39.38
N THR A 2 -6.77 0.99 -38.33
CA THR A 2 -6.28 0.27 -37.12
C THR A 2 -5.43 1.16 -36.20
N SER A 3 -6.07 1.79 -35.20
CA SER A 3 -5.40 2.47 -34.09
C SER A 3 -6.11 2.16 -32.77
N ASN A 4 -6.26 0.87 -32.45
CA ASN A 4 -6.75 0.40 -31.15
C ASN A 4 -5.64 -0.22 -30.28
N GLU A 5 -4.39 0.22 -30.46
CA GLU A 5 -3.21 -0.25 -29.70
C GLU A 5 -2.90 0.58 -28.45
N LYS A 6 -3.83 1.39 -27.95
CA LYS A 6 -3.65 2.06 -26.66
C LYS A 6 -4.33 1.21 -25.59
N GLY A 7 -3.54 0.45 -24.84
CA GLY A 7 -4.02 -0.33 -23.70
C GLY A 7 -4.86 0.52 -22.72
N ASP A 8 -5.58 -0.14 -21.82
CA ASP A 8 -6.51 0.51 -20.90
C ASP A 8 -5.80 1.63 -20.08
N PRO A 9 -6.17 2.91 -20.27
CA PRO A 9 -5.50 4.02 -19.62
C PRO A 9 -5.58 3.97 -18.08
N ARG A 10 -6.63 3.34 -17.54
CA ARG A 10 -6.84 3.16 -16.09
C ARG A 10 -5.77 2.22 -15.53
N LYS A 11 -5.57 1.07 -16.19
CA LYS A 11 -4.54 0.08 -15.84
C LYS A 11 -3.13 0.65 -16.02
N ILE A 12 -2.89 1.33 -17.14
CA ILE A 12 -1.58 1.95 -17.44
C ILE A 12 -1.20 2.96 -16.35
N TYR A 13 -2.13 3.80 -15.90
CA TYR A 13 -1.86 4.77 -14.83
C TYR A 13 -1.42 4.08 -13.54
N ILE A 14 -2.18 3.07 -13.10
CA ILE A 14 -1.87 2.31 -11.87
C ILE A 14 -0.49 1.67 -11.99
N LEU A 15 -0.22 0.96 -13.09
CA LEU A 15 1.05 0.26 -13.29
C LEU A 15 2.24 1.22 -13.42
N ARG A 16 2.04 2.42 -14.00
CA ARG A 16 3.08 3.45 -14.11
C ARG A 16 3.42 4.04 -12.73
N VAL A 17 2.42 4.33 -11.90
CA VAL A 17 2.64 4.81 -10.53
C VAL A 17 3.35 3.73 -9.71
N ALA A 18 2.90 2.47 -9.81
CA ALA A 18 3.54 1.35 -9.13
C ALA A 18 4.99 1.14 -9.57
N SER A 19 5.24 1.23 -10.88
CA SER A 19 6.58 1.12 -11.47
C SER A 19 7.54 2.16 -10.91
N TYR A 20 7.08 3.41 -10.80
CA TYR A 20 7.85 4.49 -10.21
C TYR A 20 8.18 4.23 -8.74
N LEU A 21 7.18 3.89 -7.92
CA LEU A 21 7.36 3.67 -6.48
C LEU A 21 8.15 2.40 -6.14
N LEU A 22 8.04 1.35 -6.95
CA LEU A 22 8.75 0.09 -6.76
C LEU A 22 10.11 0.05 -7.47
N GLY A 23 10.44 1.03 -8.29
CA GLY A 23 11.68 1.04 -9.09
C GLY A 23 11.77 -0.14 -10.06
N LEU A 24 10.65 -0.52 -10.69
CA LEU A 24 10.55 -1.64 -11.64
C LEU A 24 9.80 -1.22 -12.89
N ASN A 25 10.06 -1.86 -14.03
CA ASN A 25 9.24 -1.69 -15.23
C ASN A 25 8.09 -2.69 -15.24
N ILE A 26 7.00 -2.36 -14.52
CA ILE A 26 5.80 -3.18 -14.39
C ILE A 26 4.84 -2.80 -15.52
N THR A 27 4.49 -3.81 -16.31
CA THR A 27 3.61 -3.72 -17.48
C THR A 27 2.67 -4.91 -17.45
N GLU A 28 1.48 -4.80 -18.03
CA GLU A 28 0.43 -5.81 -17.90
C GLU A 28 0.90 -7.18 -18.43
N GLU A 29 1.65 -7.18 -19.52
CA GLU A 29 2.24 -8.36 -20.17
C GLU A 29 3.30 -9.09 -19.32
N LYS A 30 3.88 -8.44 -18.30
CA LYS A 30 4.86 -9.05 -17.39
C LYS A 30 4.22 -9.64 -16.13
N LEU A 31 2.92 -9.42 -15.93
CA LEU A 31 2.22 -9.91 -14.75
C LEU A 31 1.80 -11.37 -14.96
N LYS A 32 2.09 -12.21 -13.95
CA LYS A 32 1.65 -13.60 -13.95
C LYS A 32 0.14 -13.75 -13.77
N ASN A 33 -0.49 -12.75 -13.13
CA ASN A 33 -1.91 -12.73 -12.85
C ASN A 33 -2.40 -11.27 -12.84
N THR A 34 -3.31 -10.96 -13.76
CA THR A 34 -3.94 -9.64 -13.90
C THR A 34 -5.28 -9.53 -13.17
N GLN A 35 -5.85 -10.64 -12.68
CA GLN A 35 -7.17 -10.66 -12.05
C GLN A 35 -7.33 -9.64 -10.91
N PRO A 36 -6.33 -9.42 -10.02
CA PRO A 36 -6.49 -8.41 -8.99
C PRO A 36 -6.53 -6.97 -9.53
N LEU A 37 -5.76 -6.71 -10.60
CA LEU A 37 -5.78 -5.42 -11.30
C LEU A 37 -7.12 -5.21 -12.00
N GLU A 38 -7.61 -6.21 -12.73
CA GLU A 38 -8.92 -6.20 -13.40
C GLU A 38 -10.05 -6.00 -12.38
N SER A 39 -10.04 -6.75 -11.28
CA SER A 39 -11.03 -6.58 -10.21
C SER A 39 -11.00 -5.18 -9.62
N PHE A 40 -9.82 -4.62 -9.37
CA PHE A 40 -9.70 -3.26 -8.88
C PHE A 40 -10.19 -2.22 -9.90
N VAL A 41 -10.00 -2.44 -11.19
CA VAL A 41 -10.42 -1.48 -12.22
C VAL A 41 -11.91 -1.59 -12.54
N ASP A 42 -12.44 -2.80 -12.71
CA ASP A 42 -13.75 -3.05 -13.32
C ASP A 42 -14.85 -3.45 -12.32
N SER A 43 -14.56 -3.46 -11.01
CA SER A 43 -15.54 -3.79 -9.97
C SER A 43 -15.52 -2.80 -8.79
N ASN A 44 -16.35 -3.07 -7.78
CA ASN A 44 -16.39 -2.34 -6.51
C ASN A 44 -15.25 -2.71 -5.54
N THR A 45 -14.26 -3.48 -6.02
CA THR A 45 -13.06 -3.79 -5.24
C THR A 45 -12.26 -2.51 -4.96
N ASN A 46 -12.00 -2.24 -3.68
CA ASN A 46 -11.43 -0.98 -3.23
C ASN A 46 -9.93 -1.01 -2.94
N LEU A 47 -9.30 -2.18 -2.98
CA LEU A 47 -7.89 -2.32 -2.65
C LEU A 47 -7.17 -3.10 -3.74
N LEU A 48 -6.02 -2.60 -4.16
CA LEU A 48 -5.03 -3.33 -4.95
C LEU A 48 -3.67 -3.13 -4.32
N VAL A 49 -3.02 -4.22 -3.97
CA VAL A 49 -1.65 -4.24 -3.43
C VAL A 49 -0.74 -4.86 -4.46
N ILE A 50 0.30 -4.13 -4.83
CA ILE A 50 1.39 -4.59 -5.68
C ILE A 50 2.63 -4.68 -4.79
N SER A 51 3.13 -5.90 -4.61
CA SER A 51 4.29 -6.18 -3.76
C SER A 51 5.47 -6.66 -4.56
N ARG A 52 6.68 -6.26 -4.14
CA ARG A 52 7.96 -6.67 -4.71
C ARG A 52 8.79 -7.39 -3.64
N SER A 53 9.23 -8.61 -3.95
CA SER A 53 10.24 -9.37 -3.19
C SER A 53 11.26 -9.97 -4.15
N ASP A 54 12.55 -9.70 -3.98
CA ASP A 54 13.63 -10.28 -4.80
C ASP A 54 13.33 -10.23 -6.32
N GLN A 55 12.91 -9.06 -6.81
CA GLN A 55 12.48 -8.80 -8.21
C GLN A 55 11.18 -9.49 -8.66
N LYS A 56 10.53 -10.29 -7.84
CA LYS A 56 9.21 -10.86 -8.13
C LYS A 56 8.12 -9.87 -7.74
N VAL A 57 7.18 -9.66 -8.65
CA VAL A 57 5.98 -8.84 -8.44
C VAL A 57 4.78 -9.76 -8.18
N ASP A 58 4.02 -9.45 -7.13
CA ASP A 58 2.77 -10.13 -6.78
C ASP A 58 1.65 -9.11 -6.61
N LEU A 59 0.44 -9.48 -7.06
CA LEU A 59 -0.76 -8.66 -7.01
C LEU A 59 -1.82 -9.30 -6.12
N SER A 60 -2.55 -8.48 -5.37
CA SER A 60 -3.56 -8.93 -4.42
C SER A 60 -4.59 -7.84 -4.16
N ASN A 61 -5.87 -8.19 -3.98
CA ASN A 61 -6.89 -7.25 -3.47
C ASN A 61 -7.01 -7.25 -1.94
N LYS A 62 -6.01 -7.80 -1.26
CA LYS A 62 -5.91 -7.85 0.20
C LYS A 62 -4.51 -7.46 0.63
N MET A 63 -4.40 -6.78 1.76
CA MET A 63 -3.11 -6.58 2.42
C MET A 63 -2.68 -7.91 3.03
N LYS A 64 -1.69 -8.58 2.41
CA LYS A 64 -1.13 -9.80 2.99
C LYS A 64 -0.28 -9.40 4.20
N SER A 65 -0.61 -9.95 5.36
CA SER A 65 0.31 -9.94 6.50
C SER A 65 1.54 -10.71 6.08
N SER A 66 2.67 -10.03 5.89
CA SER A 66 3.89 -10.72 5.56
C SER A 66 4.41 -11.43 6.80
N SER A 67 4.85 -12.68 6.60
CA SER A 67 5.95 -13.25 7.37
C SER A 67 7.09 -12.20 7.47
N PRO A 68 7.83 -12.11 8.59
CA PRO A 68 8.66 -10.96 8.94
C PRO A 68 9.94 -10.79 8.11
N SER A 69 9.93 -11.12 6.81
CA SER A 69 11.02 -10.79 5.90
C SER A 69 11.08 -9.27 5.70
N SER A 70 12.26 -8.72 5.95
CA SER A 70 12.51 -7.29 6.10
C SER A 70 12.46 -6.49 4.79
N ASN A 71 12.28 -7.13 3.63
CA ASN A 71 12.61 -6.53 2.33
C ASN A 71 11.45 -6.52 1.33
N ILE A 72 10.20 -6.58 1.79
CA ILE A 72 9.04 -6.47 0.89
C ILE A 72 8.64 -5.00 0.73
N LEU A 73 8.76 -4.50 -0.50
CA LEU A 73 8.16 -3.22 -0.89
C LEU A 73 6.73 -3.45 -1.33
N ARG A 74 5.81 -2.57 -0.92
CA ARG A 74 4.40 -2.63 -1.28
C ARG A 74 3.93 -1.26 -1.75
N VAL A 75 3.10 -1.26 -2.77
CA VAL A 75 2.29 -0.11 -3.19
C VAL A 75 0.84 -0.55 -3.08
N ALA A 76 0.08 0.10 -2.23
CA ALA A 76 -1.35 -0.13 -2.07
C ALA A 76 -2.13 1.03 -2.70
N PHE A 77 -2.90 0.71 -3.72
CA PHE A 77 -3.91 1.59 -4.30
C PHE A 77 -5.24 1.34 -3.61
N TYR A 78 -5.95 2.41 -3.26
CA TYR A 78 -7.29 2.30 -2.72
C TYR A 78 -8.23 3.37 -3.27
N LYS A 79 -9.49 3.01 -3.43
CA LYS A 79 -10.53 3.95 -3.87
C LYS A 79 -11.16 4.62 -2.66
N ASN A 80 -11.44 5.91 -2.75
CA ASN A 80 -12.30 6.59 -1.78
C ASN A 80 -13.80 6.32 -2.02
N GLN A 81 -14.16 5.66 -3.13
CA GLN A 81 -15.52 5.29 -3.51
C GLN A 81 -15.58 3.86 -4.07
N SER A 82 -16.55 3.06 -3.63
CA SER A 82 -16.77 1.66 -4.05
C SER A 82 -17.43 1.54 -5.42
N VAL A 83 -16.75 2.01 -6.46
CA VAL A 83 -17.26 2.02 -7.85
C VAL A 83 -16.20 1.50 -8.82
N SER A 84 -16.63 1.02 -9.99
CA SER A 84 -15.72 0.75 -11.09
C SER A 84 -15.04 2.03 -11.56
N LEU A 85 -13.79 1.89 -12.00
CA LEU A 85 -13.03 3.01 -12.56
C LEU A 85 -13.52 3.27 -13.99
N ASN A 86 -13.55 4.53 -14.38
CA ASN A 86 -13.84 4.96 -15.75
C ASN A 86 -12.83 6.05 -16.15
N ASN A 87 -12.95 6.60 -17.37
CA ASN A 87 -12.01 7.59 -17.88
C ASN A 87 -12.01 8.92 -17.12
N ASP A 88 -13.06 9.20 -16.34
CA ASP A 88 -13.25 10.47 -15.64
C ASP A 88 -12.80 10.40 -14.17
N ASN A 89 -12.89 9.21 -13.54
CA ASN A 89 -12.68 9.07 -12.09
C ASN A 89 -11.31 8.48 -11.70
N TYR A 90 -10.64 7.72 -12.56
CA TYR A 90 -9.51 6.85 -12.14
C TYR A 90 -8.31 7.59 -11.55
N LYS A 91 -8.19 8.91 -11.79
CA LYS A 91 -7.15 9.77 -11.21
C LYS A 91 -7.58 10.53 -9.96
N SER A 92 -8.89 10.73 -9.77
CA SER A 92 -9.44 11.55 -8.68
C SER A 92 -9.90 10.73 -7.48
N ILE A 93 -10.30 9.47 -7.70
CA ILE A 93 -10.81 8.60 -6.63
C ILE A 93 -9.80 7.57 -6.14
N VAL A 94 -8.70 7.37 -6.87
CA VAL A 94 -7.64 6.41 -6.53
C VAL A 94 -6.56 7.12 -5.73
N ASN A 95 -6.35 6.66 -4.51
CA ASN A 95 -5.24 7.06 -3.66
C ASN A 95 -4.17 5.97 -3.65
N VAL A 96 -2.96 6.34 -3.28
CA VAL A 96 -1.82 5.42 -3.22
C VAL A 96 -1.00 5.65 -1.95
N ILE A 97 -0.59 4.55 -1.33
CA ILE A 97 0.41 4.54 -0.25
C ILE A 97 1.49 3.51 -0.57
N SER A 98 2.73 3.79 -0.18
CA SER A 98 3.84 2.85 -0.26
C SER A 98 4.30 2.44 1.13
N ALA A 99 4.61 1.16 1.30
CA ALA A 99 5.14 0.61 2.54
C ALA A 99 6.43 -0.18 2.25
N ASN A 100 7.50 0.17 2.96
CA ASN A 100 8.78 -0.54 2.90
C ASN A 100 9.03 -1.30 4.21
N GLY A 101 9.16 -2.62 4.11
CA GLY A 101 9.46 -3.48 5.26
C GLY A 101 8.22 -3.91 6.03
N ALA A 102 8.34 -3.95 7.37
CA ALA A 102 7.32 -4.47 8.26
C ALA A 102 6.20 -3.45 8.50
N LEU A 103 4.94 -3.89 8.35
CA LEU A 103 3.79 -2.98 8.32
C LEU A 103 3.52 -2.27 9.64
N ASN A 104 3.80 -2.92 10.78
CA ASN A 104 3.70 -2.29 12.11
C ASN A 104 4.65 -1.09 12.24
N HIS A 105 5.90 -1.22 11.77
CA HIS A 105 6.86 -0.11 11.77
C HIS A 105 6.43 1.01 10.82
N VAL A 106 6.02 0.66 9.59
CA VAL A 106 5.54 1.64 8.62
C VAL A 106 4.33 2.39 9.16
N PHE A 107 3.39 1.68 9.80
CA PHE A 107 2.18 2.26 10.36
C PHE A 107 2.51 3.23 11.50
N LEU A 108 3.31 2.79 12.48
CA LEU A 108 3.79 3.66 13.56
C LEU A 108 4.44 4.94 13.03
N LYS A 109 5.37 4.80 12.08
CA LYS A 109 6.05 5.97 11.51
C LYS A 109 5.13 6.86 10.69
N SER A 110 4.11 6.31 10.04
CA SER A 110 3.09 7.08 9.33
C SER A 110 2.23 7.89 10.31
N VAL A 111 1.82 7.28 11.43
CA VAL A 111 1.11 7.96 12.52
C VAL A 111 1.96 9.11 13.05
N GLN A 112 3.21 8.85 13.43
CA GLN A 112 4.10 9.87 14.02
C GLN A 112 4.40 11.05 13.08
N ASN A 113 4.66 10.77 11.79
CA ASN A 113 5.23 11.79 10.89
C ASN A 113 4.21 12.47 9.98
N VAL A 114 3.11 11.80 9.63
CA VAL A 114 2.09 12.33 8.72
C VAL A 114 0.90 12.83 9.52
N PHE A 115 0.30 11.97 10.34
CA PHE A 115 -0.96 12.29 11.03
C PHE A 115 -0.75 13.04 12.35
N GLY A 116 0.29 12.70 13.11
CA GLY A 116 0.54 13.29 14.43
C GLY A 116 0.72 14.81 14.37
N LYS A 117 1.36 15.32 13.32
CA LYS A 117 1.52 16.77 13.09
C LYS A 117 0.20 17.46 12.79
N GLU A 118 -0.57 16.93 11.84
CA GLU A 118 -1.88 17.48 11.47
C GLU A 118 -2.85 17.50 12.66
N LEU A 119 -2.79 16.48 13.51
CA LEU A 119 -3.64 16.37 14.69
C LEU A 119 -3.20 17.26 15.85
N SER A 120 -1.89 17.51 15.99
CA SER A 120 -1.36 18.42 17.01
C SER A 120 -1.76 19.88 16.79
N GLU A 121 -2.04 20.25 15.54
CA GLU A 121 -2.53 21.58 15.16
C GLU A 121 -4.07 21.69 15.21
N GLY A 122 -4.77 20.56 15.38
CA GLY A 122 -6.22 20.50 15.47
C GLY A 122 -6.77 20.76 16.88
N SER A 123 -8.02 21.22 16.97
CA SER A 123 -8.70 21.46 18.25
C SER A 123 -9.38 20.21 18.84
N ASN A 124 -9.36 19.07 18.15
CA ASN A 124 -10.09 17.88 18.54
C ASN A 124 -9.29 17.01 19.54
N ARG A 125 -9.41 17.33 20.83
CA ARG A 125 -8.73 16.63 21.93
C ARG A 125 -9.01 15.13 21.98
N GLN A 126 -10.20 14.68 21.58
CA GLN A 126 -10.53 13.24 21.58
C GLN A 126 -9.71 12.49 20.52
N LEU A 127 -9.56 13.09 19.34
CA LEU A 127 -8.78 12.52 18.26
C LEU A 127 -7.28 12.49 18.61
N ILE A 128 -6.78 13.54 19.28
CA ILE A 128 -5.40 13.57 19.80
C ILE A 128 -5.16 12.44 20.80
N ALA A 129 -6.07 12.26 21.78
CA ALA A 129 -5.95 11.19 22.77
C ALA A 129 -5.95 9.80 22.13
N ALA A 130 -6.85 9.55 21.17
CA ALA A 130 -6.93 8.28 20.45
C ALA A 130 -5.65 7.97 19.64
N VAL A 131 -5.05 9.00 19.03
CA VAL A 131 -3.80 8.81 18.28
C VAL A 131 -2.60 8.56 19.19
N ASN A 132 -2.54 9.20 20.37
CA ASN A 132 -1.50 8.93 21.35
C ASN A 132 -1.60 7.48 21.87
N GLU A 133 -2.80 7.01 22.22
CA GLU A 133 -3.01 5.63 22.67
C GLU A 133 -2.65 4.61 21.58
N LEU A 134 -3.00 4.92 20.33
CA LEU A 134 -2.61 4.11 19.17
C LEU A 134 -1.09 4.07 19.00
N GLU A 135 -0.41 5.20 19.14
CA GLU A 135 1.05 5.30 19.04
C GLU A 135 1.75 4.45 20.13
N GLU A 136 1.32 4.57 21.38
CA GLU A 136 1.86 3.79 22.50
C GLU A 136 1.67 2.28 22.28
N SER A 137 0.49 1.87 21.83
CA SER A 137 0.19 0.47 21.53
C SER A 137 1.07 -0.09 20.40
N LEU A 138 1.33 0.73 19.37
CA LEU A 138 2.18 0.35 18.25
C LEU A 138 3.66 0.27 18.64
N LEU A 139 4.14 1.20 19.47
CA LEU A 139 5.49 1.17 20.03
C LEU A 139 5.72 -0.12 20.82
N ALA A 140 4.82 -0.48 21.73
CA ALA A 140 4.92 -1.72 22.50
C ALA A 140 4.97 -2.97 21.60
N THR A 141 4.19 -2.98 20.51
CA THR A 141 4.15 -4.07 19.53
C THR A 141 5.47 -4.17 18.74
N VAL A 142 6.03 -3.04 18.34
CA VAL A 142 7.31 -2.95 17.62
C VAL A 142 8.46 -3.41 18.53
N ASP A 143 8.56 -2.89 19.75
CA ASP A 143 9.61 -3.23 20.71
C ASP A 143 9.60 -4.72 21.07
N SER A 144 8.41 -5.29 21.28
CA SER A 144 8.24 -6.73 21.51
C SER A 144 8.74 -7.56 20.33
N SER A 145 8.53 -7.09 19.09
CA SER A 145 8.98 -7.78 17.89
C SER A 145 10.51 -7.74 17.70
N GLU A 146 11.14 -6.64 18.10
CA GLU A 146 12.60 -6.48 18.07
C GLU A 146 13.28 -7.29 19.18
N GLY A 147 12.72 -7.29 20.40
CA GLY A 147 13.17 -8.12 21.51
C GLY A 147 13.14 -9.61 21.16
N LYS A 148 12.08 -10.07 20.49
CA LYS A 148 11.96 -11.46 20.01
C LYS A 148 12.98 -11.79 18.92
N ARG A 149 13.28 -10.88 17.99
CA ARG A 149 14.35 -11.08 16.99
C ARG A 149 15.74 -11.21 17.61
N ARG A 150 16.04 -10.41 18.64
CA ARG A 150 17.34 -10.46 19.34
C ARG A 150 17.57 -11.79 20.07
N LEU A 151 16.54 -12.37 20.67
CA LEU A 151 16.62 -13.69 21.32
C LEU A 151 16.89 -14.84 20.34
N ILE A 152 16.42 -14.74 19.09
CA ILE A 152 16.55 -15.81 18.08
C ILE A 152 17.94 -15.78 17.41
N MET A 153 18.58 -14.62 17.33
CA MET A 153 19.91 -14.43 16.71
C MET A 153 21.08 -14.63 17.68
N GLY A 154 20.80 -14.97 18.95
CA GLY A 154 21.78 -15.03 20.04
C GLY A 154 22.26 -16.43 20.44
N ASN A 155 21.96 -17.48 19.67
CA ASN A 155 22.43 -18.86 19.88
C ASN A 155 23.15 -19.41 18.66
#